data_AF-A0A2V8MXS3-F1
#
_entry.id   AF-A0A2V8MXS3-F1
#
_cell.length_a   1.000
_cell.length_b   1.000
_cell.length_c   1.000
_cell.angle_alpha   90.00
_cell.angle_beta   90.00
_cell.angle_gamma   90.00
#
_symmetry.space_group_name_H-M   'P 1'
#
loop_
_entity.id
_entity.type
_entity.pdbx_description
1 polymer ?
#
loop_
_entity_poly.entity_id
_entity_poly.type
_entity_poly.pdbx_seq_one_letter_code
_entity_poly.pdbx_strand_id
1 'polypeptide(L)'
;MGWIPGKDFIVVERAQRFDDLKAGKADAFVADDRYMALAKAEGYPVLADTSAWKQPIAGNGVRVEWNWIKDPKNRDIAMRFLKATFEGMAIYFNNREETLRVLGKYHGMTDRNVANSVYEEGLKMSREMSPCVQGFKDMFTIGYPAEIQKYKSSDFYDESFVTELKKSGFIDNVYRTVK
;
A
#
# COMPACT_ATOMS: atom_id res chain seq x y z
N MET A 1 -5.38 -12.81 -20.99
CA MET A 1 -4.17 -13.02 -21.83
C MET A 1 -3.93 -14.49 -22.20
N GLY A 2 -4.54 -15.51 -21.57
CA GLY A 2 -4.49 -16.89 -22.09
C GLY A 2 -3.15 -17.63 -21.87
N TRP A 3 -2.25 -17.06 -21.06
CA TRP A 3 -0.95 -17.65 -20.76
C TRP A 3 -1.08 -18.70 -19.66
N ILE A 4 -0.29 -19.76 -19.75
CA ILE A 4 -0.22 -20.86 -18.79
C ILE A 4 1.02 -20.64 -17.89
N PRO A 5 0.84 -20.34 -16.60
CA PRO A 5 1.95 -20.18 -15.66
C PRO A 5 2.87 -21.41 -15.63
N GLY A 6 4.19 -21.20 -15.62
CA GLY A 6 5.19 -22.28 -15.62
C GLY A 6 5.41 -22.97 -16.97
N LYS A 7 4.65 -22.59 -18.01
CA LYS A 7 4.92 -22.98 -19.41
C LYS A 7 5.30 -21.78 -20.26
N ASP A 8 4.44 -20.76 -20.29
CA ASP A 8 4.60 -19.61 -21.17
C ASP A 8 5.46 -18.51 -20.54
N PHE A 9 5.65 -18.57 -19.22
CA PHE A 9 6.54 -17.69 -18.48
C PHE A 9 7.01 -18.37 -17.19
N ILE A 10 8.19 -17.94 -16.73
CA ILE A 10 8.78 -18.35 -15.46
C ILE A 10 8.72 -17.15 -14.53
N VAL A 11 8.21 -17.35 -13.31
CA VAL A 11 8.27 -16.34 -12.25
C VAL A 11 9.58 -16.53 -11.50
N VAL A 12 10.45 -15.54 -11.56
CA VAL A 12 11.71 -15.53 -10.82
C VAL A 12 11.52 -14.77 -9.52
N GLU A 13 11.65 -15.46 -8.39
CA GLU A 13 11.66 -14.81 -7.09
C GLU A 13 12.90 -13.91 -6.97
N ARG A 14 12.74 -12.69 -6.43
CA ARG A 14 13.81 -11.71 -6.16
C ARG A 14 14.44 -10.96 -7.35
N ALA A 15 13.98 -11.15 -8.57
CA ALA A 15 14.33 -10.31 -9.73
C ALA A 15 13.33 -9.15 -9.93
N GLN A 16 12.92 -8.50 -8.84
CA GLN A 16 11.86 -7.48 -8.83
C GLN A 16 12.38 -6.05 -8.74
N ARG A 17 13.70 -5.84 -8.86
CA ARG A 17 14.30 -4.52 -8.85
C ARG A 17 14.55 -4.06 -10.27
N PHE A 18 14.53 -2.75 -10.47
CA PHE A 18 14.84 -2.18 -11.78
C PHE A 18 16.26 -2.55 -12.28
N ASP A 19 17.24 -2.69 -11.38
CA ASP A 19 18.59 -3.13 -11.74
C ASP A 19 18.64 -4.59 -12.25
N ASP A 20 17.72 -5.46 -11.82
CA ASP A 20 17.65 -6.84 -12.31
C ASP A 20 17.13 -6.90 -13.75
N LEU A 21 16.19 -6.01 -14.11
CA LEU A 21 15.77 -5.79 -15.50
C LEU A 21 16.94 -5.29 -16.35
N LYS A 22 17.68 -4.28 -15.87
CA LYS A 22 18.84 -3.72 -16.60
C LYS A 22 19.96 -4.74 -16.80
N ALA A 23 20.18 -5.62 -15.82
CA ALA A 23 21.16 -6.68 -15.89
C ALA A 23 20.73 -7.89 -16.73
N GLY A 24 19.52 -7.87 -17.32
CA GLY A 24 18.99 -8.98 -18.13
C GLY A 24 18.64 -10.23 -17.33
N LYS A 25 18.42 -10.10 -16.01
CA LYS A 25 18.00 -11.23 -15.15
C LYS A 25 16.50 -11.54 -15.26
N ALA A 26 15.73 -10.59 -15.79
CA ALA A 26 14.31 -10.73 -16.09
C ALA A 26 13.97 -9.92 -17.33
N ASP A 27 13.07 -10.42 -18.17
CA ASP A 27 12.58 -9.71 -19.36
C ASP A 27 11.50 -8.67 -19.03
N ALA A 28 10.80 -8.87 -17.90
CA ALA A 28 9.80 -7.98 -17.35
C ALA A 28 9.66 -8.22 -15.84
N PHE A 29 9.14 -7.23 -15.11
CA PHE A 29 8.81 -7.36 -13.70
C PHE A 29 7.56 -6.55 -13.35
N VAL A 30 6.92 -6.90 -12.25
CA VAL A 30 5.84 -6.08 -11.68
C VAL A 30 6.49 -4.95 -10.89
N ALA A 31 6.38 -3.74 -11.41
CA ALA A 31 6.96 -2.55 -10.80
C ALA A 31 5.99 -1.88 -9.83
N ASP A 32 6.48 -1.53 -8.64
CA ASP A 32 5.82 -0.55 -7.78
C ASP A 32 6.03 0.88 -8.31
N ASP A 33 5.44 1.88 -7.67
CA ASP A 33 5.49 3.28 -8.10
C ASP A 33 6.93 3.79 -8.30
N ARG A 34 7.86 3.34 -7.46
CA ARG A 34 9.28 3.72 -7.53
C ARG A 34 9.93 3.12 -8.76
N TYR A 35 9.87 1.81 -8.92
CA TYR A 35 10.53 1.15 -10.04
C TYR A 35 9.84 1.49 -11.37
N MET A 36 8.54 1.77 -11.35
CA MET A 36 7.80 2.25 -12.51
C MET A 36 8.30 3.65 -12.93
N ALA A 37 8.52 4.56 -11.98
CA ALA A 37 9.08 5.87 -12.26
C ALA A 37 10.50 5.78 -12.86
N LEU A 38 11.35 4.90 -12.32
CA LEU A 38 12.70 4.66 -12.84
C LEU A 38 12.68 4.07 -14.25
N ALA A 39 11.87 3.04 -14.48
CA ALA A 39 11.77 2.39 -15.78
C ALA A 39 11.25 3.34 -16.87
N LYS A 40 10.22 4.14 -16.56
CA LYS A 40 9.70 5.16 -17.48
C LYS A 40 10.73 6.25 -17.81
N ALA A 41 11.50 6.69 -16.82
CA ALA A 41 12.54 7.69 -17.02
C ALA A 41 13.64 7.21 -17.99
N GLU A 42 13.91 5.90 -18.03
CA GLU A 42 14.85 5.28 -18.97
C GLU A 42 14.18 4.79 -20.28
N GLY A 43 12.89 5.09 -20.50
CA GLY A 43 12.20 4.79 -21.76
C GLY A 43 11.70 3.36 -21.90
N TYR A 44 11.65 2.57 -20.83
CA TYR A 44 11.08 1.22 -20.88
C TYR A 44 9.56 1.27 -21.10
N PRO A 45 8.99 0.38 -21.94
CA PRO A 45 7.56 0.35 -22.21
C PRO A 45 6.79 -0.23 -21.02
N VAL A 46 5.59 0.31 -20.77
CA VAL A 46 4.63 -0.29 -19.84
C VAL A 46 3.82 -1.36 -20.59
N LEU A 47 3.97 -2.62 -20.20
CA LEU A 47 3.28 -3.74 -20.84
C LEU A 47 1.80 -3.85 -20.44
N ALA A 48 1.50 -3.52 -19.19
CA ALA A 48 0.14 -3.50 -18.65
C ALA A 48 0.06 -2.53 -17.46
N ASP A 49 -1.03 -1.78 -17.36
CA ASP A 49 -1.36 -0.96 -16.20
C ASP A 49 -2.48 -1.64 -15.40
N THR A 50 -2.12 -2.24 -14.27
CA THR A 50 -3.07 -2.94 -13.39
C THR A 50 -3.93 -1.99 -12.58
N SER A 51 -3.60 -0.70 -12.48
CA SER A 51 -4.44 0.28 -11.79
C SER A 51 -5.80 0.45 -12.47
N ALA A 52 -5.85 0.23 -13.80
CA ALA A 52 -7.07 0.27 -14.59
C ALA A 52 -8.09 -0.82 -14.21
N TRP A 53 -7.65 -1.91 -13.57
CA TRP A 53 -8.52 -3.02 -13.18
C TRP A 53 -9.41 -2.70 -11.98
N LYS A 54 -9.07 -1.64 -11.22
CA LYS A 54 -9.84 -1.17 -10.05
C LYS A 54 -10.22 -2.29 -9.08
N GLN A 55 -9.38 -3.32 -9.00
CA GLN A 55 -9.68 -4.48 -8.18
C GLN A 55 -9.52 -4.10 -6.70
N PRO A 56 -10.51 -4.40 -5.84
CA PRO A 56 -10.35 -4.24 -4.40
C PRO A 56 -9.24 -5.17 -3.92
N ILE A 57 -8.12 -4.60 -3.49
CA ILE A 57 -7.00 -5.36 -2.95
C ILE A 57 -6.87 -5.01 -1.47
N ALA A 58 -7.05 -6.00 -0.60
CA ALA A 58 -6.67 -5.89 0.81
C ALA A 58 -5.15 -5.84 0.91
N GLY A 59 -4.60 -4.64 0.78
CA GLY A 59 -3.16 -4.39 0.73
C GLY A 59 -2.56 -4.08 2.11
N ASN A 60 -1.97 -2.89 2.20
CA ASN A 60 -1.22 -2.44 3.36
C ASN A 60 -2.15 -2.17 4.55
N GLY A 61 -1.65 -2.43 5.76
CA GLY A 61 -2.37 -2.14 6.99
C GLY A 61 -1.50 -2.40 8.21
N VAL A 62 -1.85 -1.76 9.32
CA VAL A 62 -1.24 -1.99 10.63
C VAL A 62 -1.85 -3.26 11.21
N ARG A 63 -1.02 -4.22 11.62
CA ARG A 63 -1.47 -5.53 12.09
C ARG A 63 -0.99 -5.76 13.52
N VAL A 64 -1.90 -6.24 14.35
CA VAL A 64 -1.65 -6.63 15.73
C VAL A 64 -2.43 -7.92 16.01
N GLU A 65 -2.05 -8.64 17.06
CA GLU A 65 -2.79 -9.82 17.47
C GLU A 65 -4.14 -9.46 18.10
N TRP A 66 -5.18 -10.25 17.79
CA TRP A 66 -6.50 -10.08 18.41
C TRP A 66 -6.48 -10.18 19.93
N ASN A 67 -5.65 -11.06 20.50
CA ASN A 67 -5.57 -11.19 21.95
C ASN A 67 -4.88 -9.98 22.59
N TRP A 68 -3.92 -9.37 21.89
CA TRP A 68 -3.26 -8.15 22.37
C TRP A 68 -4.23 -6.96 22.39
N ILE A 69 -5.02 -6.77 21.33
CA ILE A 69 -5.88 -5.58 21.18
C ILE A 69 -7.14 -5.61 22.06
N LYS A 70 -7.50 -6.77 22.62
CA LYS A 70 -8.63 -6.92 23.56
C LYS A 70 -8.39 -6.22 24.91
N ASP A 71 -7.13 -6.04 25.31
CA ASP A 71 -6.81 -5.26 26.51
C ASP A 71 -7.13 -3.77 26.25
N PRO A 72 -7.96 -3.11 27.07
CA PRO A 72 -8.27 -1.69 26.93
C PRO A 72 -7.04 -0.78 26.84
N LYS A 73 -5.94 -1.11 27.53
CA LYS A 73 -4.69 -0.32 27.48
C LYS A 73 -4.02 -0.44 26.11
N ASN A 74 -3.98 -1.64 25.55
CA ASN A 74 -3.40 -1.87 24.22
C ASN A 74 -4.27 -1.27 23.12
N ARG A 75 -5.60 -1.30 23.28
CA ARG A 75 -6.50 -0.57 22.40
C ARG A 75 -6.22 0.93 22.39
N ASP A 76 -5.98 1.55 23.55
CA ASP A 76 -5.59 2.97 23.63
C ASP A 76 -4.25 3.22 22.91
N ILE A 77 -3.26 2.36 23.10
CA ILE A 77 -1.95 2.45 22.41
C ILE A 77 -2.15 2.39 20.88
N ALA A 78 -2.91 1.42 20.39
CA ALA A 78 -3.19 1.28 18.96
C ALA A 78 -3.96 2.49 18.41
N MET A 79 -4.92 3.02 19.17
CA MET A 79 -5.66 4.22 18.78
C MET A 79 -4.72 5.44 18.65
N ARG A 80 -3.81 5.64 19.61
CA ARG A 80 -2.80 6.72 19.54
C ARG A 80 -1.87 6.54 18.34
N PHE A 81 -1.42 5.30 18.08
CA PHE A 81 -0.60 5.00 16.91
C PHE A 81 -1.33 5.34 15.60
N LEU A 82 -2.61 4.98 15.49
CA LEU A 82 -3.40 5.28 14.31
C LEU A 82 -3.61 6.78 14.13
N LYS A 83 -3.86 7.53 15.22
CA LYS A 83 -3.91 9.00 15.19
C LYS A 83 -2.62 9.63 14.66
N ALA A 84 -1.46 9.18 15.18
CA ALA A 84 -0.15 9.63 14.69
C ALA A 84 0.08 9.26 13.22
N THR A 85 -0.43 8.11 12.78
CA THR A 85 -0.38 7.71 11.36
C THR A 85 -1.17 8.68 10.48
N PHE A 86 -2.38 9.08 10.90
CA PHE A 86 -3.17 10.10 10.19
C PHE A 86 -2.49 11.47 10.18
N GLU A 87 -1.81 11.86 11.26
CA GLU A 87 -1.02 13.11 11.30
C GLU A 87 0.13 13.05 10.28
N GLY A 88 0.87 11.94 10.24
CA GLY A 88 1.91 11.71 9.23
C GLY A 88 1.37 11.74 7.80
N MET A 89 0.18 11.18 7.57
CA MET A 89 -0.48 11.27 6.27
C MET A 89 -0.94 12.69 5.95
N ALA A 90 -1.41 13.45 6.93
CA ALA A 90 -1.76 14.84 6.67
C ALA A 90 -0.52 15.64 6.24
N ILE A 91 0.66 15.39 6.83
CA ILE A 91 1.93 15.94 6.31
C ILE A 91 2.16 15.46 4.88
N TYR A 92 2.00 14.16 4.61
CA TYR A 92 2.14 13.60 3.25
C TYR A 92 1.29 14.38 2.23
N PHE A 93 0.00 14.55 2.49
CA PHE A 93 -0.93 15.17 1.54
C PHE A 93 -0.86 16.70 1.49
N ASN A 94 -0.44 17.35 2.57
CA ASN A 94 -0.46 18.82 2.68
C ASN A 94 0.91 19.46 2.48
N ASN A 95 2.00 18.71 2.63
CA ASN A 95 3.36 19.22 2.60
C ASN A 95 4.24 18.43 1.64
N ARG A 96 4.18 18.82 0.37
CA ARG A 96 4.97 18.20 -0.69
C ARG A 96 6.47 18.23 -0.40
N GLU A 97 7.02 19.36 0.01
CA GLU A 97 8.48 19.48 0.20
C GLU A 97 8.98 18.66 1.38
N GLU A 98 8.24 18.66 2.50
CA GLU A 98 8.59 17.81 3.64
C GLU A 98 8.48 16.32 3.27
N THR A 99 7.46 15.95 2.51
CA THR A 99 7.29 14.58 2.01
C THR A 99 8.46 14.16 1.13
N LEU A 100 8.85 14.97 0.15
CA LEU A 100 10.00 14.70 -0.71
C LEU A 100 11.30 14.62 0.08
N ARG A 101 11.46 15.46 1.12
CA ARG A 101 12.61 15.41 2.04
C ARG A 101 12.67 14.08 2.81
N VAL A 102 11.53 13.61 3.33
CA VAL A 102 11.40 12.33 4.04
C VAL A 102 11.67 11.16 3.11
N LEU A 103 11.12 11.18 1.89
CA LEU A 103 11.39 10.17 0.84
C LEU A 103 12.88 10.11 0.49
N GLY A 104 13.53 11.26 0.32
CA GLY A 104 14.98 11.33 0.12
C GLY A 104 15.76 10.71 1.28
N LYS A 105 15.42 11.07 2.53
CA LYS A 105 16.12 10.62 3.73
C LYS A 105 16.00 9.12 4.00
N TYR A 106 14.78 8.58 3.94
CA TYR A 106 14.52 7.20 4.39
C TYR A 106 14.40 6.19 3.25
N HIS A 107 14.08 6.62 2.03
CA HIS A 107 13.96 5.73 0.87
C HIS A 107 15.09 5.91 -0.17
N GLY A 108 16.01 6.85 0.07
CA GLY A 108 17.13 7.13 -0.83
C GLY A 108 16.69 7.70 -2.18
N MET A 109 15.50 8.33 -2.24
CA MET A 109 14.98 8.95 -3.46
C MET A 109 15.62 10.32 -3.65
N THR A 110 16.87 10.34 -4.13
CA THR A 110 17.63 11.58 -4.35
C THR A 110 17.33 12.23 -5.70
N ASP A 111 16.90 11.46 -6.70
CA ASP A 111 16.41 12.01 -7.96
C ASP A 111 15.04 12.65 -7.73
N ARG A 112 14.98 13.97 -7.95
CA ARG A 112 13.77 14.75 -7.69
C ARG A 112 12.64 14.44 -8.65
N ASN A 113 12.91 14.06 -9.90
CA ASN A 113 11.87 13.68 -10.86
C ASN A 113 11.22 12.36 -10.43
N VAL A 114 12.02 11.38 -10.04
CA VAL A 114 11.53 10.09 -9.52
C VAL A 114 10.73 10.30 -8.23
N ALA A 115 11.26 11.07 -7.29
CA ALA A 115 10.57 11.38 -6.03
C ALA A 115 9.22 12.09 -6.26
N ASN A 116 9.18 13.03 -7.21
CA ASN A 116 7.94 13.70 -7.61
C ASN A 116 6.94 12.70 -8.21
N SER A 117 7.35 11.84 -9.14
CA SER A 117 6.45 10.83 -9.73
C SER A 117 5.86 9.90 -8.67
N VAL A 118 6.68 9.42 -7.72
CA VAL A 118 6.20 8.60 -6.61
C VAL A 118 5.22 9.37 -5.72
N TYR A 119 5.53 10.64 -5.42
CA TYR A 119 4.65 11.50 -4.64
C TYR A 119 3.26 11.65 -5.28
N GLU A 120 3.23 12.00 -6.58
CA GLU A 120 1.99 12.16 -7.35
C GLU A 120 1.17 10.86 -7.42
N GLU A 121 1.82 9.70 -7.52
CA GLU A 121 1.13 8.41 -7.47
C GLU A 121 0.50 8.18 -6.10
N GLY A 122 1.25 8.42 -5.02
CA GLY A 122 0.72 8.29 -3.67
C GLY A 122 -0.40 9.28 -3.33
N LEU A 123 -0.55 10.40 -4.05
CA LEU A 123 -1.71 11.28 -3.89
C LEU A 123 -3.04 10.63 -4.28
N LYS A 124 -3.01 9.53 -5.04
CA LYS A 124 -4.21 8.75 -5.40
C LYS A 124 -4.68 7.82 -4.27
N MET A 125 -3.87 7.64 -3.22
CA MET A 125 -4.26 6.83 -2.07
C MET A 125 -5.46 7.44 -1.33
N SER A 126 -6.32 6.58 -0.79
CA SER A 126 -7.43 7.03 0.05
C SER A 126 -6.91 7.68 1.33
N ARG A 127 -7.40 8.88 1.62
CA ARG A 127 -7.12 9.61 2.87
C ARG A 127 -7.74 8.97 4.10
N GLU A 128 -8.71 8.09 3.90
CA GLU A 128 -9.56 7.56 4.95
C GLU A 128 -8.97 6.33 5.65
N MET A 129 -8.14 5.55 4.95
CA MET A 129 -7.51 4.31 5.43
C MET A 129 -8.47 3.26 6.05
N SER A 130 -9.76 3.25 5.69
CA SER A 130 -10.63 2.15 6.12
C SER A 130 -10.14 0.82 5.55
N PRO A 131 -10.27 -0.30 6.30
CA PRO A 131 -9.98 -1.62 5.79
C PRO A 131 -10.73 -1.88 4.47
N CYS A 132 -10.06 -2.48 3.48
CA CYS A 132 -10.69 -2.86 2.22
C CYS A 132 -11.52 -4.13 2.41
N VAL A 133 -12.73 -4.00 2.98
CA VAL A 133 -13.63 -5.12 3.29
C VAL A 133 -13.88 -6.01 2.07
N GLN A 134 -14.11 -5.39 0.90
CA GLN A 134 -14.34 -6.15 -0.33
C GLN A 134 -13.07 -6.92 -0.75
N GLY A 135 -11.88 -6.31 -0.66
CA GLY A 135 -10.63 -6.99 -0.97
C GLY A 135 -10.37 -8.20 -0.07
N PHE A 136 -10.72 -8.12 1.22
CA PHE A 136 -10.66 -9.27 2.12
C PHE A 136 -11.65 -10.36 1.72
N LYS A 137 -12.87 -10.01 1.30
CA LYS A 137 -13.84 -10.99 0.78
C LYS A 137 -13.35 -11.65 -0.50
N ASP A 138 -12.84 -10.86 -1.44
CA ASP A 138 -12.36 -11.32 -2.73
C ASP A 138 -11.18 -12.29 -2.56
N MET A 139 -10.25 -12.02 -1.61
CA MET A 139 -9.18 -12.96 -1.29
C MET A 139 -9.72 -14.35 -0.97
N PHE A 140 -10.81 -14.50 -0.22
CA PHE A 140 -11.36 -15.82 0.13
C PHE A 140 -11.89 -16.62 -1.07
N THR A 141 -12.08 -15.97 -2.22
CA THR A 141 -12.52 -16.63 -3.46
C THR A 141 -11.35 -17.14 -4.31
N ILE A 142 -10.13 -16.69 -4.05
CA ILE A 142 -8.93 -16.99 -4.85
C ILE A 142 -8.26 -18.25 -4.31
N GLY A 143 -8.86 -19.44 -4.51
CA GLY A 143 -8.17 -20.75 -4.45
C GLY A 143 -7.11 -20.99 -3.36
N TYR A 144 -7.25 -20.39 -2.17
CA TYR A 144 -6.25 -20.44 -1.11
C TYR A 144 -6.22 -21.80 -0.40
N PRO A 145 -5.17 -22.11 0.37
CA PRO A 145 -5.06 -23.38 1.10
C PRO A 145 -6.32 -23.67 1.93
N ALA A 146 -6.68 -24.94 2.07
CA ALA A 146 -7.86 -25.38 2.82
C ALA A 146 -7.94 -24.80 4.26
N GLU A 147 -6.79 -24.42 4.84
CA GLU A 147 -6.71 -23.78 6.15
C GLU A 147 -7.47 -22.45 6.22
N ILE A 148 -7.39 -21.60 5.17
CA ILE A 148 -8.06 -20.29 5.20
C ILE A 148 -9.59 -20.45 5.22
N GLN A 149 -10.11 -21.54 4.67
CA GLN A 149 -11.54 -21.82 4.59
C GLN A 149 -12.18 -22.06 5.97
N LYS A 150 -11.38 -22.24 7.03
CA LYS A 150 -11.86 -22.33 8.41
C LYS A 150 -12.23 -20.97 9.03
N TYR A 151 -11.81 -19.87 8.39
CA TYR A 151 -11.99 -18.52 8.90
C TYR A 151 -12.99 -17.74 8.04
N LYS A 152 -13.48 -16.63 8.59
CA LYS A 152 -14.26 -15.63 7.83
C LYS A 152 -13.34 -14.48 7.45
N SER A 153 -13.64 -13.78 6.36
CA SER A 153 -12.86 -12.59 5.97
C SER A 153 -12.87 -11.50 7.05
N SER A 154 -13.96 -11.40 7.82
CA SER A 154 -14.08 -10.50 8.98
C SER A 154 -13.10 -10.78 10.11
N ASP A 155 -12.48 -11.97 10.14
CA ASP A 155 -11.51 -12.32 11.19
C ASP A 155 -10.14 -11.66 10.95
N PHE A 156 -9.96 -10.92 9.84
CA PHE A 156 -8.68 -10.35 9.41
C PHE A 156 -8.62 -8.82 9.42
N TYR A 157 -9.68 -8.14 9.88
CA TYR A 157 -9.70 -6.68 9.98
C TYR A 157 -10.57 -6.20 11.15
N ASP A 158 -10.27 -4.99 11.64
CA ASP A 158 -11.07 -4.27 12.62
C ASP A 158 -11.38 -2.86 12.08
N GLU A 159 -12.63 -2.61 11.71
CA GLU A 159 -13.08 -1.29 11.22
C GLU A 159 -13.40 -0.31 12.37
N SER A 160 -13.46 -0.78 13.61
CA SER A 160 -13.92 0.01 14.75
C SER A 160 -13.03 1.22 15.00
N PHE A 161 -11.72 1.09 14.84
CA PHE A 161 -10.77 2.17 15.06
C PHE A 161 -10.99 3.35 14.11
N VAL A 162 -11.01 3.08 12.79
CA VAL A 162 -11.20 4.12 11.78
C VAL A 162 -12.62 4.70 11.89
N THR A 163 -13.62 3.87 12.16
CA THR A 163 -15.00 4.32 12.36
C THR A 163 -15.13 5.26 13.56
N GLU A 164 -14.47 4.95 14.68
CA GLU A 164 -14.44 5.80 15.87
C GLU A 164 -13.76 7.15 15.57
N LEU A 165 -12.63 7.14 14.88
CA LEU A 165 -11.93 8.37 14.48
C LEU A 165 -12.76 9.24 13.53
N LYS A 166 -13.45 8.63 12.54
CA LYS A 166 -14.40 9.34 11.67
C LYS A 166 -15.52 9.99 12.46
N LYS A 167 -16.21 9.21 13.31
CA LYS A 167 -17.34 9.68 14.10
C LYS A 167 -16.94 10.84 15.03
N SER A 168 -15.72 10.82 15.55
CA SER A 168 -15.19 11.90 16.39
C SER A 168 -14.83 13.19 15.62
N GLY A 169 -14.84 13.16 14.28
CA GLY A 169 -14.36 14.26 13.43
C GLY A 169 -12.84 14.44 13.42
N PHE A 170 -12.09 13.50 14.01
CA PHE A 170 -10.63 13.58 14.12
C PHE A 170 -9.94 13.62 12.75
N ILE A 171 -10.32 12.72 11.83
CA ILE A 171 -9.67 12.58 10.53
C ILE A 171 -9.76 13.89 9.74
N ASP A 172 -10.96 14.44 9.58
CA ASP A 172 -11.18 15.70 8.87
C ASP A 172 -10.43 16.87 9.52
N ASN A 173 -10.41 16.91 10.85
CA ASN A 173 -9.69 17.95 11.57
C ASN A 173 -8.18 17.89 11.34
N VAL A 174 -7.58 16.70 11.39
CA VAL A 174 -6.14 16.52 11.18
C VAL A 174 -5.73 16.94 9.76
N TYR A 175 -6.46 16.52 8.73
CA TYR A 175 -6.17 16.94 7.35
C TYR A 175 -6.34 18.44 7.11
N ARG A 176 -7.15 19.14 7.92
CA ARG A 176 -7.29 20.59 7.83
C ARG A 176 -6.17 21.33 8.56
N THR A 177 -5.71 20.82 9.69
CA THR A 177 -4.87 21.55 10.66
C THR A 177 -3.38 21.24 10.56
N VAL A 178 -3.00 20.01 10.21
CA VAL A 178 -1.59 19.62 10.04
C VAL A 178 -1.11 20.06 8.66
N LYS A 179 0.04 20.73 8.60
CA LYS A 179 0.63 21.33 7.39
C LYS A 179 2.10 20.98 7.28
#